data_AF-A0A497L799-F1
#
_entry.id   AF-A0A497L799-F1
#
_cell.length_a   1.000
_cell.length_b   1.000
_cell.length_c   1.000
_cell.angle_alpha   90.00
_cell.angle_beta   90.00
_cell.angle_gamma   90.00
#
_symmetry.space_group_name_H-M   'P 1'
#
loop_
_entity.id
_entity.type
_entity.pdbx_description
1 polymer ?
#
loop_
_entity_poly.entity_id
_entity_poly.type
_entity_poly.pdbx_seq_one_letter_code
_entity_poly.pdbx_strand_id
1 'polypeptide(L)'
;MVWDPLRAAYYGLFQLKRAWAKPYRAKAKVISVGNLVLGGSGKTPLVIYLAKRLKERGFRVAVASRGYGSRGRGTRLAKPDSDPRHVGDEPVLIAAEAGVPVFVDPRRPRAVAAAAELAELVILDDAHQNFSVKKDFSIVVLYWKHLREGAKLLPWGRWREPLSALRRADAVVVNLKADPVEPPDAPFGMRYEPERLEGTRVLGFSGLGDNASFRASLEATGAEVAEFMSFPDHHFYLEAEVEKILSWARSLGAVPITSTKDWVRLPPRFRALVRPLRFEIRVEPDLSFECVKRLFGN
;
A
#
# COMPACT_ATOMS: atom_id res chain seq x y z
N MET A 1 4.68 18.37 -30.22
CA MET A 1 3.86 18.21 -28.99
C MET A 1 2.41 18.32 -29.43
N VAL A 2 1.69 17.20 -29.58
CA VAL A 2 0.31 17.21 -30.07
C VAL A 2 -0.58 17.74 -28.93
N TRP A 3 -1.28 18.85 -29.17
CA TRP A 3 -2.26 19.39 -28.24
C TRP A 3 -3.39 18.37 -28.09
N ASP A 4 -3.65 17.95 -26.85
CA ASP A 4 -4.72 17.01 -26.53
C ASP A 4 -5.70 17.72 -25.57
N PRO A 5 -6.88 18.12 -26.07
CA PRO A 5 -7.85 18.86 -25.28
C PRO A 5 -8.41 18.05 -24.10
N LEU A 6 -8.50 16.72 -24.20
CA LEU A 6 -9.00 15.87 -23.12
C LEU A 6 -7.99 15.80 -21.97
N ARG A 7 -6.70 15.66 -22.30
CA ARG A 7 -5.62 15.71 -21.32
C ARG A 7 -5.54 17.08 -20.64
N ALA A 8 -5.65 18.16 -21.41
CA ALA A 8 -5.63 19.52 -20.89
C ALA A 8 -6.82 19.78 -19.96
N ALA A 9 -8.03 19.33 -20.33
CA ALA A 9 -9.23 19.46 -19.51
C ALA A 9 -9.13 18.65 -18.21
N TYR A 10 -8.71 17.38 -18.27
CA TYR A 10 -8.50 16.53 -17.10
C TYR A 10 -7.53 17.17 -16.11
N TYR A 11 -6.35 17.58 -16.58
CA TYR A 11 -5.34 18.17 -15.71
C TYR A 11 -5.73 19.58 -15.26
N GLY A 12 -6.41 20.36 -16.10
CA GLY A 12 -6.94 21.68 -15.76
C GLY A 12 -7.94 21.63 -14.60
N LEU A 13 -8.91 20.70 -14.65
CA LEU A 13 -9.87 20.50 -13.56
C LEU A 13 -9.18 20.10 -12.25
N PHE A 14 -8.15 19.25 -12.34
CA PHE A 14 -7.34 18.88 -11.18
C PHE A 14 -6.62 20.09 -10.56
N GLN A 15 -6.06 20.99 -11.38
CA GLN A 15 -5.39 22.21 -10.92
C GLN A 15 -6.37 23.22 -10.30
N LEU A 16 -7.59 23.34 -10.85
CA LEU A 16 -8.66 24.15 -10.26
C LEU A 16 -9.09 23.61 -8.89
N LYS A 17 -9.33 22.30 -8.79
CA LYS A 17 -9.65 21.64 -7.52
C LYS A 17 -8.58 21.88 -6.46
N ARG A 18 -7.30 21.91 -6.87
CA ARG A 18 -6.17 22.25 -6.00
C ARG A 18 -6.20 23.70 -5.56
N ALA A 19 -6.40 24.64 -6.48
CA ALA A 19 -6.41 26.08 -6.19
C ALA A 19 -7.53 26.47 -5.22
N TRP A 20 -8.67 25.78 -5.27
CA TRP A 20 -9.82 26.07 -4.41
C TRP A 20 -9.85 25.26 -3.11
N ALA A 21 -8.85 24.41 -2.87
CA ALA A 21 -8.81 23.60 -1.67
C ALA A 21 -8.53 24.45 -0.44
N LYS A 22 -9.37 24.28 0.60
CA LYS A 22 -9.13 24.81 1.95
C LYS A 22 -8.72 23.63 2.85
N PRO A 23 -7.41 23.36 3.00
CA PRO A 23 -6.96 22.16 3.70
C PRO A 23 -7.21 22.26 5.20
N TYR A 24 -7.76 21.19 5.77
CA TYR A 24 -7.79 20.98 7.22
C TYR A 24 -6.37 20.83 7.77
N ARG A 25 -6.06 21.55 8.85
CA ARG A 25 -4.80 21.42 9.60
C ARG A 25 -5.07 20.56 10.83
N ALA A 26 -4.39 19.42 10.92
CA ALA A 26 -4.51 18.53 12.06
C ALA A 26 -3.70 19.06 13.26
N LYS A 27 -4.06 18.62 14.47
CA LYS A 27 -3.26 18.84 15.68
C LYS A 27 -1.94 18.05 15.64
N ALA A 28 -1.99 16.86 15.05
CA ALA A 28 -0.84 15.98 14.81
C ALA A 28 -0.06 16.38 13.54
N LYS A 29 1.21 15.97 13.46
CA LYS A 29 2.00 16.06 12.22
C LYS A 29 1.51 15.03 11.21
N VAL A 30 1.31 15.45 9.96
CA VAL A 30 0.77 14.59 8.89
C VAL A 30 1.83 14.26 7.85
N ILE A 31 2.18 12.97 7.75
CA ILE A 31 3.02 12.42 6.69
C ILE A 31 2.11 11.83 5.61
N SER A 32 2.15 12.38 4.40
CA SER A 32 1.40 11.83 3.27
C SER A 32 2.23 10.81 2.51
N VAL A 33 1.69 9.63 2.25
CA VAL A 33 2.24 8.68 1.28
C VAL A 33 1.32 8.64 0.07
N GLY A 34 1.87 8.82 -1.14
CA GLY A 34 1.09 8.73 -2.36
C GLY A 34 1.92 8.35 -3.57
N ASN A 35 1.31 8.40 -4.75
CA ASN A 35 1.98 8.09 -6.01
C ASN A 35 1.48 9.00 -7.13
N LEU A 36 2.11 8.93 -8.30
CA LEU A 36 1.64 9.60 -9.52
C LEU A 36 0.98 8.64 -10.53
N VAL A 37 0.91 7.34 -10.25
CA VAL A 37 0.53 6.29 -11.22
C VAL A 37 -0.62 5.44 -10.70
N LEU A 38 -1.62 5.11 -11.51
CA LEU A 38 -2.64 4.13 -11.15
C LEU A 38 -2.05 2.73 -11.02
N GLY A 39 -2.43 2.03 -9.94
CA GLY A 39 -1.98 0.67 -9.66
C GLY A 39 -0.86 0.57 -8.61
N GLY A 40 -0.34 -0.64 -8.43
CA GLY A 40 0.52 -1.08 -7.33
C GLY A 40 1.93 -0.45 -7.34
N SER A 41 2.03 0.79 -6.90
CA SER A 41 3.31 1.51 -6.77
C SER A 41 4.08 1.21 -5.46
N GLY A 42 3.52 0.41 -4.56
CA GLY A 42 4.12 0.12 -3.24
C GLY A 42 3.73 1.09 -2.11
N LYS A 43 2.60 1.80 -2.22
CA LYS A 43 2.10 2.69 -1.16
C LYS A 43 1.85 1.96 0.16
N THR A 44 1.02 0.92 0.14
CA THR A 44 0.63 0.19 1.35
C THR A 44 1.85 -0.41 2.06
N PRO A 45 2.81 -1.05 1.38
CA PRO A 45 4.06 -1.49 2.01
C PRO A 45 4.88 -0.35 2.61
N LEU A 46 4.99 0.79 1.93
CA LEU A 46 5.68 1.97 2.46
C LEU A 46 4.99 2.57 3.70
N VAL A 47 3.65 2.60 3.70
CA VAL A 47 2.85 3.03 4.86
C VAL A 47 3.09 2.11 6.07
N ILE A 48 3.08 0.79 5.85
CA ILE A 48 3.36 -0.21 6.90
C ILE A 48 4.78 -0.04 7.43
N TYR A 49 5.77 0.09 6.54
CA TYR A 49 7.16 0.34 6.89
C TYR A 49 7.30 1.60 7.76
N LEU A 50 6.79 2.74 7.29
CA LEU A 50 6.88 4.00 8.03
C LEU A 50 6.18 3.92 9.39
N ALA A 51 4.99 3.31 9.44
CA ALA A 51 4.25 3.15 10.68
C ALA A 51 5.03 2.35 11.72
N LYS A 52 5.62 1.22 11.32
CA LYS A 52 6.47 0.39 12.20
C LYS A 52 7.70 1.15 12.66
N ARG A 53 8.47 1.72 11.73
CA ARG A 53 9.75 2.39 12.03
C ARG A 53 9.60 3.64 12.91
N LEU A 54 8.52 4.40 12.73
CA LEU A 54 8.20 5.56 13.57
C LEU A 54 7.69 5.13 14.95
N LYS A 55 6.91 4.05 15.04
CA LYS A 55 6.49 3.46 16.31
C LYS A 55 7.70 2.92 17.10
N GLU A 56 8.63 2.23 16.45
CA GLU A 56 9.89 1.75 17.03
C GLU A 56 10.76 2.89 17.58
N ARG A 57 10.63 4.09 17.01
CA ARG A 57 11.28 5.33 17.49
C ARG A 57 10.55 6.01 18.65
N GLY A 58 9.49 5.39 19.17
CA GLY A 58 8.75 5.87 20.34
C GLY A 58 7.61 6.84 20.04
N PHE A 59 7.28 7.12 18.77
CA PHE A 59 6.17 8.00 18.44
C PHE A 59 4.81 7.28 18.53
N ARG A 60 3.78 8.01 18.97
CA ARG A 60 2.39 7.56 18.81
C ARG A 60 1.93 7.80 17.38
N VAL A 61 1.81 6.71 16.63
CA VAL A 61 1.47 6.73 15.20
C VAL A 61 0.06 6.20 14.96
N ALA A 62 -0.68 6.85 14.07
CA ALA A 62 -1.92 6.32 13.50
C ALA A 62 -1.93 6.50 11.97
N VAL A 63 -2.73 5.70 11.28
CA VAL A 63 -2.90 5.78 9.83
C VAL A 63 -4.30 6.29 9.51
N ALA A 64 -4.40 7.17 8.51
CA ALA A 64 -5.66 7.61 7.94
C ALA A 64 -5.75 7.17 6.47
N SER A 65 -6.79 6.42 6.11
CA SER A 65 -7.03 5.95 4.75
C SER A 65 -8.44 6.32 4.25
N ARG A 66 -8.64 6.22 2.93
CA ARG A 66 -9.96 6.43 2.30
C ARG A 66 -10.89 5.23 2.49
N GLY A 67 -10.31 4.02 2.54
CA GLY A 67 -11.07 2.77 2.42
C GLY A 67 -11.63 2.57 1.01
N TYR A 68 -10.75 2.59 0.00
CA TYR A 68 -11.16 2.38 -1.40
C TYR A 68 -11.90 1.04 -1.55
N GLY A 69 -12.99 1.03 -2.30
CA GLY A 69 -13.86 -0.15 -2.46
C GLY A 69 -14.75 -0.50 -1.25
N SER A 70 -14.57 0.15 -0.09
CA SER A 70 -15.43 -0.11 1.08
C SER A 70 -16.83 0.49 0.91
N ARG A 71 -17.82 -0.18 1.49
CA ARG A 71 -19.23 0.26 1.50
C ARG A 71 -19.66 0.93 2.81
N GLY A 72 -18.81 0.91 3.83
CA GLY A 72 -19.15 1.50 5.13
C GLY A 72 -19.22 3.04 5.07
N ARG A 73 -19.87 3.61 6.08
CA ARG A 73 -20.14 5.06 6.17
C ARG A 73 -19.46 5.66 7.38
N GLY A 74 -19.19 6.96 7.29
CA GLY A 74 -18.55 7.72 8.36
C GLY A 74 -17.12 7.25 8.66
N THR A 75 -16.65 7.74 9.81
CA THR A 75 -15.31 7.48 10.30
C THR A 75 -15.31 6.16 11.05
N ARG A 76 -14.45 5.22 10.64
CA ARG A 76 -14.39 3.86 11.18
C ARG A 76 -12.96 3.54 11.59
N LEU A 77 -12.80 2.69 12.60
CA LEU A 77 -11.51 2.11 12.97
C LEU A 77 -11.39 0.73 12.30
N ALA A 78 -10.39 0.55 11.44
CA ALA A 78 -10.07 -0.75 10.89
C ALA A 78 -9.23 -1.55 11.90
N LYS A 79 -9.59 -2.82 12.06
CA LYS A 79 -8.91 -3.81 12.89
C LYS A 79 -8.46 -4.99 12.00
N PRO A 80 -7.50 -5.82 12.45
CA PRO A 80 -7.05 -6.99 11.68
C PRO A 80 -8.17 -7.97 11.30
N ASP A 81 -9.21 -8.08 12.13
CA ASP A 81 -10.38 -8.94 11.97
C ASP A 81 -11.58 -8.25 11.30
N SER A 82 -11.45 -6.96 10.93
CA SER A 82 -12.54 -6.22 10.29
C SER A 82 -12.90 -6.82 8.93
N ASP A 83 -14.19 -6.69 8.57
CA ASP A 83 -14.67 -7.05 7.24
C ASP A 83 -14.13 -6.05 6.21
N PRO A 84 -13.27 -6.46 5.26
CA PRO A 84 -12.74 -5.59 4.22
C PRO A 84 -13.82 -4.94 3.35
N ARG A 85 -15.02 -5.54 3.20
CA ARG A 85 -16.14 -4.90 2.48
C ARG A 85 -16.63 -3.64 3.20
N HIS A 86 -16.40 -3.56 4.51
CA HIS A 86 -16.83 -2.46 5.36
C HIS A 86 -15.75 -1.43 5.62
N VAL A 87 -14.46 -1.74 5.56
CA VAL A 87 -13.36 -0.78 5.82
C VAL A 87 -12.35 -0.65 4.68
N GLY A 88 -12.37 -1.59 3.72
CA GLY A 88 -11.42 -1.71 2.62
C GLY A 88 -10.29 -2.69 2.92
N ASP A 89 -9.78 -3.37 1.89
CA ASP A 89 -8.70 -4.36 2.02
C ASP A 89 -7.41 -3.73 2.57
N GLU A 90 -7.00 -2.58 2.04
CA GLU A 90 -5.75 -1.92 2.42
C GLU A 90 -5.74 -1.47 3.89
N PRO A 91 -6.82 -0.85 4.44
CA PRO A 91 -6.88 -0.56 5.87
C PRO A 91 -6.81 -1.78 6.79
N VAL A 92 -7.45 -2.91 6.44
CA VAL A 92 -7.34 -4.16 7.23
C VAL A 92 -5.91 -4.66 7.22
N LEU A 93 -5.28 -4.67 6.04
CA LEU A 93 -3.89 -5.09 5.88
C LEU A 93 -2.94 -4.22 6.70
N ILE A 94 -3.09 -2.89 6.64
CA ILE A 94 -2.25 -1.97 7.43
C ILE A 94 -2.47 -2.22 8.92
N ALA A 95 -3.71 -2.39 9.38
CA ALA A 95 -4.00 -2.67 10.79
C ALA A 95 -3.36 -3.98 11.28
N ALA A 96 -3.44 -5.02 10.46
CA ALA A 96 -2.86 -6.34 10.74
C ALA A 96 -1.33 -6.32 10.78
N GLU A 97 -0.68 -5.63 9.85
CA GLU A 97 0.77 -5.67 9.71
C GLU A 97 1.47 -4.61 10.56
N ALA A 98 0.97 -3.36 10.59
CA ALA A 98 1.66 -2.26 11.25
C ALA A 98 1.41 -2.19 12.77
N GLY A 99 0.32 -2.77 13.26
CA GLY A 99 -0.02 -2.76 14.69
C GLY A 99 -0.21 -1.33 15.24
N VAL A 100 -0.82 -0.45 14.45
CA VAL A 100 -1.19 0.94 14.80
C VAL A 100 -2.67 1.18 14.50
N PRO A 101 -3.35 2.13 15.17
CA PRO A 101 -4.73 2.49 14.83
C PRO A 101 -4.86 2.95 13.37
N VAL A 102 -5.86 2.42 12.65
CA VAL A 102 -6.12 2.79 11.25
C VAL A 102 -7.53 3.34 11.11
N PHE A 103 -7.65 4.63 10.83
CA PHE A 103 -8.93 5.31 10.63
C PHE A 103 -9.30 5.42 9.15
N VAL A 104 -10.55 5.10 8.85
CA VAL A 104 -11.09 5.05 7.49
C VAL A 104 -12.24 6.02 7.33
N ASP A 105 -12.11 6.98 6.41
CA ASP A 105 -13.18 7.88 6.00
C ASP A 105 -12.94 8.40 4.57
N PRO A 106 -13.94 8.34 3.67
CA PRO A 106 -13.85 8.99 2.35
C PRO A 106 -13.50 10.47 2.43
N ARG A 107 -14.00 11.17 3.46
CA ARG A 107 -13.65 12.55 3.80
C ARG A 107 -12.36 12.54 4.64
N ARG A 108 -11.22 12.58 3.96
CA ARG A 108 -9.88 12.51 4.59
C ARG A 108 -9.68 13.39 5.84
N PRO A 109 -10.18 14.65 5.90
CA PRO A 109 -10.07 15.45 7.12
C PRO A 109 -10.66 14.78 8.36
N ARG A 110 -11.77 14.03 8.23
CA ARG A 110 -12.40 13.33 9.36
C ARG A 110 -11.56 12.16 9.85
N ALA A 111 -11.03 11.34 8.94
CA ALA A 111 -10.13 10.24 9.31
C ALA A 111 -8.85 10.77 9.98
N VAL A 112 -8.28 11.85 9.46
CA VAL A 112 -7.10 12.50 10.05
C VAL A 112 -7.40 13.12 11.40
N ALA A 113 -8.55 13.79 11.56
CA ALA A 113 -8.96 14.35 12.84
C ALA A 113 -9.10 13.25 13.90
N ALA A 114 -9.79 12.15 13.58
CA ALA A 114 -9.93 11.01 14.51
C ALA A 114 -8.58 10.35 14.84
N ALA A 115 -7.70 10.19 13.85
CA ALA A 115 -6.36 9.66 14.06
C ALA A 115 -5.51 10.56 14.97
N ALA A 116 -5.61 11.88 14.80
CA ALA A 116 -4.85 12.87 15.57
C ALA A 116 -5.27 12.98 17.05
N GLU A 117 -6.41 12.41 17.45
CA GLU A 117 -6.78 12.33 18.88
C GLU A 117 -5.99 11.24 19.61
N LEU A 118 -5.45 10.24 18.89
CA LEU A 118 -4.70 9.12 19.49
C LEU A 118 -3.20 9.12 19.15
N ALA A 119 -2.77 9.96 18.22
CA ALA A 119 -1.43 9.95 17.66
C ALA A 119 -0.89 11.37 17.46
N GLU A 120 0.41 11.53 17.63
CA GLU A 120 1.13 12.76 17.31
C GLU A 120 1.65 12.77 15.86
N LEU A 121 1.78 11.58 15.26
CA LEU A 121 2.10 11.39 13.85
C LEU A 121 0.97 10.63 13.15
N VAL A 122 0.39 11.23 12.11
CA VAL A 122 -0.62 10.60 11.25
C VAL A 122 -0.03 10.33 9.88
N ILE A 123 0.00 9.06 9.47
CA ILE A 123 0.36 8.68 8.10
C ILE A 123 -0.92 8.66 7.27
N LEU A 124 -0.99 9.54 6.27
CA LEU A 124 -2.11 9.66 5.35
C LEU A 124 -1.84 8.86 4.08
N ASP A 125 -2.53 7.73 3.94
CA ASP A 125 -2.37 6.75 2.85
C ASP A 125 -3.02 7.24 1.53
N ASP A 126 -2.45 6.90 0.37
CA ASP A 126 -2.82 7.37 -0.99
C ASP A 126 -3.30 8.82 -1.08
N ALA A 127 -2.43 9.77 -0.70
CA ALA A 127 -2.85 11.16 -0.50
C ALA A 127 -2.08 12.22 -1.28
N HIS A 128 -1.24 11.86 -2.24
CA HIS A 128 -0.53 12.87 -3.05
C HIS A 128 -1.51 13.85 -3.72
N GLN A 129 -2.59 13.34 -4.31
CA GLN A 129 -3.70 14.12 -4.92
C GLN A 129 -4.72 14.66 -3.91
N ASN A 130 -4.54 14.38 -2.61
CA ASN A 130 -5.41 14.94 -1.59
C ASN A 130 -4.94 16.35 -1.20
N PHE A 131 -5.78 17.34 -1.51
CA PHE A 131 -5.57 18.74 -1.12
C PHE A 131 -6.46 19.18 0.04
N SER A 132 -7.31 18.28 0.57
CA SER A 132 -8.24 18.60 1.65
C SER A 132 -7.58 18.56 3.03
N VAL A 133 -6.38 18.03 3.16
CA VAL A 133 -5.60 17.95 4.40
C VAL A 133 -4.24 18.60 4.16
N LYS A 134 -3.80 19.45 5.09
CA LYS A 134 -2.46 20.02 5.08
C LYS A 134 -1.48 18.93 5.49
N LYS A 135 -0.44 18.76 4.70
CA LYS A 135 0.63 17.79 4.92
C LYS A 135 1.84 18.53 5.47
N ASP A 136 2.49 17.95 6.47
CA ASP A 136 3.75 18.45 7.02
C ASP A 136 4.94 17.83 6.31
N PHE A 137 4.79 16.60 5.81
CA PHE A 137 5.79 15.93 4.97
C PHE A 137 5.09 15.06 3.90
N SER A 138 5.53 15.15 2.65
CA SER A 138 4.88 14.56 1.48
C SER A 138 5.82 13.61 0.75
N ILE A 139 5.49 12.32 0.77
CA ILE A 139 6.27 11.26 0.16
C ILE A 139 5.54 10.75 -1.09
N VAL A 140 6.30 10.63 -2.18
CA VAL A 140 5.81 10.00 -3.42
C VAL A 140 6.59 8.73 -3.68
N VAL A 141 5.87 7.61 -3.81
CA VAL A 141 6.44 6.33 -4.22
C VAL A 141 6.16 6.07 -5.71
N LEU A 142 7.20 5.68 -6.44
CA LEU A 142 7.15 5.36 -7.86
C LEU A 142 7.74 3.96 -8.09
N TYR A 143 7.02 3.12 -8.83
CA TYR A 143 7.56 1.82 -9.22
C TYR A 143 8.49 1.96 -10.42
N TRP A 144 9.70 1.42 -10.31
CA TRP A 144 10.75 1.54 -11.32
C TRP A 144 10.30 1.12 -12.72
N LYS A 145 9.58 0.00 -12.82
CA LYS A 145 9.01 -0.47 -14.10
C LYS A 145 8.13 0.60 -14.77
N HIS A 146 7.24 1.24 -14.01
CA HIS A 146 6.35 2.28 -14.54
C HIS A 146 7.09 3.56 -14.96
N LEU A 147 8.25 3.86 -14.36
CA LEU A 147 9.09 4.97 -14.79
C LEU A 147 9.68 4.72 -16.18
N ARG A 148 10.08 3.46 -16.45
CA ARG A 148 10.66 3.04 -17.73
C ARG A 148 9.65 2.95 -18.87
N GLU A 149 8.36 2.74 -18.56
CA GLU A 149 7.27 2.67 -19.54
C GLU A 149 6.87 4.04 -20.13
N GLY A 150 7.43 5.14 -19.60
CA GLY A 150 7.15 6.51 -20.04
C GLY A 150 5.93 7.11 -19.35
N ALA A 151 6.04 8.39 -18.95
CA ALA A 151 5.06 9.09 -18.12
C ALA A 151 3.78 9.56 -18.85
N LYS A 152 3.12 8.65 -19.57
CA LYS A 152 1.87 8.94 -20.30
C LYS A 152 0.71 9.12 -19.32
N LEU A 153 0.08 10.29 -19.36
CA LEU A 153 -1.07 10.62 -18.52
C LEU A 153 -2.32 9.85 -18.96
N LEU A 154 -3.24 9.67 -18.02
CA LEU A 154 -4.61 9.23 -18.29
C LEU A 154 -5.30 10.16 -19.31
N PRO A 155 -6.15 9.61 -20.20
CA PRO A 155 -6.49 8.18 -20.34
C PRO A 155 -5.47 7.34 -21.14
N TRP A 156 -4.45 7.96 -21.73
CA TRP A 156 -3.50 7.34 -22.67
C TRP A 156 -2.36 6.54 -22.02
N GLY A 157 -2.34 6.48 -20.69
CA GLY A 157 -1.38 5.75 -19.90
C GLY A 157 -1.84 5.69 -18.45
N ARG A 158 -0.95 5.23 -17.57
CA ARG A 158 -1.30 4.98 -16.16
C ARG A 158 -1.09 6.20 -15.26
N TRP A 159 -0.49 7.28 -15.75
CA TRP A 159 -0.10 8.40 -14.89
C TRP A 159 -1.31 9.30 -14.57
N ARG A 160 -1.54 9.54 -13.28
CA ARG A 160 -2.55 10.47 -12.77
C ARG A 160 -2.12 11.92 -12.94
N GLU A 161 -0.82 12.17 -12.88
CA GLU A 161 -0.20 13.49 -12.93
C GLU A 161 1.18 13.42 -13.59
N PRO A 162 1.68 14.50 -14.21
CA PRO A 162 2.99 14.49 -14.87
C PRO A 162 4.12 14.39 -13.84
N LEU A 163 5.32 13.98 -14.27
CA LEU A 163 6.53 13.95 -13.42
C LEU A 163 6.79 15.28 -12.70
N SER A 164 6.43 16.41 -13.31
CA SER A 164 6.60 17.74 -12.70
C SER A 164 5.78 17.96 -11.43
N ALA A 165 4.82 17.07 -11.11
CA ALA A 165 4.09 17.02 -9.85
C ALA A 165 4.97 16.59 -8.66
N LEU A 166 6.12 15.94 -8.90
CA LEU A 166 7.10 15.58 -7.87
C LEU A 166 7.64 16.79 -7.11
N ARG A 167 7.56 18.00 -7.68
CA ARG A 167 7.90 19.26 -6.99
C ARG A 167 7.10 19.52 -5.70
N ARG A 168 6.03 18.77 -5.46
CA ARG A 168 5.21 18.83 -4.22
C ARG A 168 5.51 17.69 -3.24
N ALA A 169 6.51 16.88 -3.54
CA ALA A 169 7.02 15.87 -2.64
C ALA A 169 8.26 16.43 -1.94
N ASP A 170 8.37 16.14 -0.66
CA ASP A 170 9.57 16.39 0.14
C ASP A 170 10.55 15.21 0.00
N ALA A 171 10.04 14.00 -0.29
CA ALA A 171 10.83 12.83 -0.60
C ALA A 171 10.21 11.99 -1.72
N VAL A 172 11.08 11.38 -2.54
CA VAL A 172 10.71 10.44 -3.60
C VAL A 172 11.33 9.08 -3.30
N VAL A 173 10.49 8.05 -3.24
CA VAL A 173 10.90 6.66 -3.03
C VAL A 173 10.73 5.90 -4.34
N VAL A 174 11.82 5.30 -4.83
CA VAL A 174 11.77 4.40 -5.98
C VAL A 174 11.61 2.98 -5.48
N ASN A 175 10.45 2.40 -5.75
CA ASN A 175 10.18 1.00 -5.51
C ASN A 175 10.86 0.15 -6.59
N LEU A 176 11.78 -0.70 -6.16
CA LEU A 176 12.52 -1.64 -7.00
C LEU A 176 11.95 -3.06 -6.88
N LYS A 177 10.99 -3.31 -5.97
CA LYS A 177 10.53 -4.65 -5.62
C LYS A 177 11.73 -5.58 -5.34
N ALA A 178 11.83 -6.69 -6.06
CA ALA A 178 12.95 -7.62 -6.03
C ALA A 178 13.88 -7.46 -7.24
N ASP A 179 13.71 -6.40 -8.05
CA ASP A 179 14.55 -6.19 -9.24
C ASP A 179 15.99 -5.88 -8.82
N PRO A 180 17.02 -6.56 -9.38
CA PRO A 180 18.42 -6.39 -9.01
C PRO A 180 19.04 -5.08 -9.53
N VAL A 181 18.21 -4.13 -9.97
CA VAL A 181 18.65 -2.87 -10.57
C VAL A 181 19.12 -1.94 -9.45
N GLU A 182 20.27 -1.30 -9.64
CA GLU A 182 20.66 -0.17 -8.80
C GLU A 182 19.55 0.88 -8.86
N PRO A 183 19.17 1.48 -7.71
CA PRO A 183 18.24 2.59 -7.77
C PRO A 183 18.83 3.63 -8.74
N PRO A 184 18.02 4.25 -9.63
CA PRO A 184 18.45 5.51 -10.24
C PRO A 184 18.88 6.48 -9.14
N ASP A 185 19.59 7.56 -9.48
CA ASP A 185 20.00 8.63 -8.55
C ASP A 185 18.77 9.31 -7.90
N ALA A 186 18.16 8.59 -6.98
CA ALA A 186 16.91 8.83 -6.32
C ALA A 186 17.22 8.72 -4.84
N PRO A 187 16.73 9.67 -4.03
CA PRO A 187 17.18 9.81 -2.66
C PRO A 187 16.81 8.62 -1.78
N PHE A 188 15.85 7.77 -2.18
CA PHE A 188 15.44 6.58 -1.44
C PHE A 188 15.06 5.42 -2.38
N GLY A 189 15.69 4.26 -2.19
CA GLY A 189 15.34 3.00 -2.82
C GLY A 189 14.52 2.12 -1.86
N MET A 190 13.42 1.53 -2.34
CA MET A 190 12.61 0.58 -1.58
C MET A 190 12.65 -0.81 -2.22
N ARG A 191 13.05 -1.81 -1.44
CA ARG A 191 13.15 -3.22 -1.84
C ARG A 191 12.26 -4.11 -0.99
N TYR A 192 11.88 -5.25 -1.56
CA TYR A 192 11.04 -6.26 -0.94
C TYR A 192 11.89 -7.52 -0.82
N GLU A 193 12.16 -7.92 0.41
CA GLU A 193 12.85 -9.16 0.70
C GLU A 193 11.81 -10.18 1.15
N PRO A 194 11.52 -11.23 0.35
CA PRO A 194 10.59 -12.25 0.77
C PRO A 194 11.13 -12.97 2.01
N GLU A 195 10.23 -13.43 2.88
CA GLU A 195 10.62 -14.38 3.92
C GLU A 195 11.24 -15.64 3.30
N ARG A 196 12.17 -16.27 4.03
CA ARG A 196 12.79 -17.52 3.57
C ARG A 196 11.91 -18.70 3.95
N LEU A 197 11.64 -19.56 2.97
CA LEU A 197 10.84 -20.78 3.10
C LEU A 197 11.60 -21.99 2.55
N GLU A 198 12.93 -21.94 2.56
CA GLU A 198 13.83 -23.01 2.10
C GLU A 198 13.40 -24.36 2.68
N GLY A 199 13.23 -25.36 1.80
CA GLY A 199 12.82 -26.72 2.19
C GLY A 199 11.36 -26.85 2.64
N THR A 200 10.55 -25.80 2.56
CA THR A 200 9.11 -25.88 2.84
C THR A 200 8.35 -26.21 1.57
N ARG A 201 7.56 -27.29 1.60
CA ARG A 201 6.62 -27.62 0.52
C ARG A 201 5.34 -26.80 0.66
N VAL A 202 4.94 -26.11 -0.41
CA VAL A 202 3.85 -25.13 -0.36
C VAL A 202 2.84 -25.32 -1.49
N LEU A 203 1.58 -25.02 -1.19
CA LEU A 203 0.53 -24.79 -2.18
C LEU A 203 0.27 -23.28 -2.18
N GLY A 204 0.67 -22.62 -3.27
CA GLY A 204 0.45 -21.19 -3.44
C GLY A 204 -0.94 -20.91 -4.03
N PHE A 205 -1.57 -19.80 -3.64
CA PHE A 205 -2.74 -19.30 -4.36
C PHE A 205 -2.87 -17.78 -4.28
N SER A 206 -3.44 -17.15 -5.30
CA SER A 206 -3.69 -15.71 -5.28
C SER A 206 -4.80 -15.26 -6.22
N GLY A 207 -5.43 -14.14 -5.87
CA GLY A 207 -6.45 -13.40 -6.63
C GLY A 207 -5.96 -11.99 -6.94
N LEU A 208 -4.77 -11.90 -7.52
CA LEU A 208 -4.08 -10.65 -7.88
C LEU A 208 -4.16 -10.41 -9.39
N GLY A 209 -4.11 -9.14 -9.80
CA GLY A 209 -3.99 -8.77 -11.21
C GLY A 209 -2.74 -9.30 -11.93
N ASP A 210 -1.74 -9.79 -11.19
CA ASP A 210 -0.56 -10.47 -11.72
C ASP A 210 -0.18 -11.66 -10.81
N ASN A 211 -0.93 -12.77 -10.95
CA ASN A 211 -0.70 -14.01 -10.21
C ASN A 211 0.66 -14.66 -10.55
N ALA A 212 1.15 -14.49 -11.78
CA ALA A 212 2.44 -15.03 -12.22
C ALA A 212 3.60 -14.38 -11.44
N SER A 213 3.56 -13.06 -11.25
CA SER A 213 4.56 -12.36 -10.42
C SER A 213 4.52 -12.80 -8.96
N PHE A 214 3.35 -13.14 -8.42
CA PHE A 214 3.23 -13.68 -7.06
C PHE A 214 3.82 -15.09 -6.94
N ARG A 215 3.53 -15.98 -7.91
CA ARG A 215 4.15 -17.31 -7.97
C ARG A 215 5.68 -17.22 -8.01
N ALA A 216 6.23 -16.36 -8.87
CA ALA A 216 7.68 -16.15 -8.94
C ALA A 216 8.26 -15.64 -7.60
N SER A 217 7.52 -14.79 -6.88
CA SER A 217 7.92 -14.31 -5.55
C SER A 217 7.91 -15.45 -4.51
N LEU A 218 6.97 -16.38 -4.62
CA LEU A 218 6.91 -17.56 -3.76
C LEU A 218 8.07 -18.52 -4.05
N GLU A 219 8.39 -18.76 -5.32
CA GLU A 219 9.55 -19.59 -5.72
C GLU A 219 10.88 -18.96 -5.25
N ALA A 220 11.00 -17.63 -5.31
CA ALA A 220 12.18 -16.90 -4.83
C ALA A 220 12.43 -17.01 -3.31
N THR A 221 11.46 -17.52 -2.53
CA THR A 221 11.64 -17.78 -1.09
C THR A 221 12.47 -19.04 -0.80
N GLY A 222 12.72 -19.87 -1.83
CA GLY A 222 13.33 -21.20 -1.69
C GLY A 222 12.32 -22.32 -1.39
N ALA A 223 11.01 -22.04 -1.38
CA ALA A 223 9.98 -23.04 -1.19
C ALA A 223 9.86 -24.01 -2.37
N GLU A 224 9.50 -25.27 -2.08
CA GLU A 224 9.05 -26.23 -3.10
C GLU A 224 7.57 -25.97 -3.39
N VAL A 225 7.28 -25.27 -4.49
CA VAL A 225 5.90 -24.98 -4.91
C VAL A 225 5.31 -26.23 -5.58
N ALA A 226 4.57 -27.02 -4.80
CA ALA A 226 3.94 -28.27 -5.25
C ALA A 226 2.73 -28.02 -6.17
N GLU A 227 2.00 -26.93 -5.93
CA GLU A 227 0.85 -26.52 -6.74
C GLU A 227 0.64 -25.00 -6.62
N PHE A 228 0.06 -24.37 -7.64
CA PHE A 228 -0.32 -22.97 -7.62
C PHE A 228 -1.71 -22.70 -8.22
N MET A 229 -2.65 -22.24 -7.39
CA MET A 229 -4.03 -21.94 -7.79
C MET A 229 -4.25 -20.45 -8.09
N SER A 230 -4.68 -20.13 -9.30
CA SER A 230 -4.96 -18.74 -9.71
C SER A 230 -6.44 -18.41 -9.64
N PHE A 231 -6.77 -17.27 -9.04
CA PHE A 231 -8.11 -16.71 -8.94
C PHE A 231 -8.18 -15.35 -9.65
N PRO A 232 -9.39 -14.86 -10.01
CA PRO A 232 -9.58 -13.52 -10.57
C PRO A 232 -9.02 -12.41 -9.66
N ASP A 233 -8.65 -11.27 -10.24
CA ASP A 233 -8.23 -10.11 -9.45
C ASP A 233 -9.38 -9.66 -8.53
N HIS A 234 -9.04 -9.26 -7.31
CA HIS A 234 -10.03 -8.89 -6.28
C HIS A 234 -10.96 -10.02 -5.82
N HIS A 235 -10.57 -11.29 -5.95
CA HIS A 235 -11.39 -12.44 -5.53
C HIS A 235 -11.68 -12.45 -4.02
N PHE A 236 -12.96 -12.59 -3.66
CA PHE A 236 -13.41 -12.88 -2.29
C PHE A 236 -13.67 -14.37 -2.18
N TYR A 237 -12.86 -15.06 -1.37
CA TYR A 237 -12.87 -16.51 -1.28
C TYR A 237 -14.10 -17.02 -0.53
N LEU A 238 -14.83 -17.95 -1.15
CA LEU A 238 -15.91 -18.67 -0.50
C LEU A 238 -15.34 -19.73 0.45
N GLU A 239 -16.10 -20.07 1.48
CA GLU A 239 -15.66 -21.07 2.46
C GLU A 239 -15.37 -22.43 1.82
N ALA A 240 -16.24 -22.89 0.93
CA ALA A 240 -16.04 -24.13 0.19
C ALA A 240 -14.80 -24.11 -0.73
N GLU A 241 -14.37 -22.95 -1.22
CA GLU A 241 -13.13 -22.82 -1.99
C GLU A 241 -11.91 -22.98 -1.07
N VAL A 242 -11.93 -22.32 0.09
CA VAL A 242 -10.84 -22.42 1.07
C VAL A 242 -10.74 -23.84 1.64
N GLU A 243 -11.86 -24.50 1.92
CA GLU A 243 -11.88 -25.90 2.35
C GLU A 243 -11.24 -26.83 1.31
N LYS A 244 -11.49 -26.60 0.01
CA LYS A 244 -10.83 -27.34 -1.08
C LYS A 244 -9.33 -27.09 -1.09
N ILE A 245 -8.89 -25.83 -1.00
CA ILE A 245 -7.46 -25.46 -0.93
C ILE A 245 -6.79 -26.19 0.23
N LEU A 246 -7.40 -26.16 1.42
CA LEU A 246 -6.87 -26.82 2.62
C LEU A 246 -6.80 -28.34 2.46
N SER A 247 -7.81 -28.97 1.85
CA SER A 247 -7.79 -30.41 1.58
C SER A 247 -6.69 -30.80 0.59
N TRP A 248 -6.47 -30.00 -0.46
CA TRP A 248 -5.44 -30.25 -1.47
C TRP A 248 -4.03 -30.03 -0.91
N ALA A 249 -3.86 -28.96 -0.13
CA ALA A 249 -2.62 -28.71 0.59
C ALA A 249 -2.27 -29.90 1.50
N ARG A 250 -3.26 -30.44 2.24
CA ARG A 250 -3.08 -31.62 3.08
C ARG A 250 -2.68 -32.87 2.29
N SER A 251 -3.32 -33.16 1.15
CA SER A 251 -2.97 -34.33 0.33
C SER A 251 -1.57 -34.25 -0.27
N LEU A 252 -1.05 -33.04 -0.47
CA LEU A 252 0.31 -32.80 -0.97
C LEU A 252 1.37 -32.74 0.16
N GLY A 253 0.95 -32.75 1.43
CA GLY A 253 1.84 -32.45 2.56
C GLY A 253 2.41 -31.04 2.49
N ALA A 254 1.65 -30.09 1.94
CA ALA A 254 2.07 -28.74 1.63
C ALA A 254 1.40 -27.71 2.56
N VAL A 255 2.11 -26.61 2.84
CA VAL A 255 1.57 -25.47 3.57
C VAL A 255 0.82 -24.55 2.60
N PRO A 256 -0.46 -24.20 2.88
CA PRO A 256 -1.21 -23.27 2.04
C PRO A 256 -0.70 -21.83 2.26
N ILE A 257 -0.24 -21.20 1.18
CA ILE A 257 0.30 -19.84 1.19
C ILE A 257 -0.45 -18.94 0.20
N THR A 258 -0.75 -17.72 0.62
CA THR A 258 -1.39 -16.71 -0.25
C THR A 258 -0.79 -15.32 -0.07
N SER A 259 -1.19 -14.37 -0.92
CA SER A 259 -0.74 -12.98 -0.78
C SER A 259 -1.34 -12.33 0.48
N THR A 260 -0.67 -11.34 1.06
CA THR A 260 -1.23 -10.59 2.19
C THR A 260 -2.56 -9.90 1.85
N LYS A 261 -2.78 -9.53 0.59
CA LYS A 261 -4.04 -8.96 0.10
C LYS A 261 -5.17 -9.98 0.01
N ASP A 262 -4.87 -11.20 -0.41
CA ASP A 262 -5.87 -12.27 -0.49
C ASP A 262 -6.17 -12.82 0.89
N TRP A 263 -5.18 -12.86 1.78
CA TRP A 263 -5.36 -13.26 3.17
C TRP A 263 -6.43 -12.43 3.91
N VAL A 264 -6.47 -11.11 3.68
CA VAL A 264 -7.54 -10.27 4.28
C VAL A 264 -8.92 -10.54 3.70
N ARG A 265 -9.02 -11.15 2.51
CA ARG A 265 -10.28 -11.53 1.85
C ARG A 265 -10.72 -12.95 2.17
N LEU A 266 -9.89 -13.74 2.85
CA LEU A 266 -10.30 -15.03 3.38
C LEU A 266 -11.39 -14.85 4.46
N PRO A 267 -12.36 -15.77 4.54
CA PRO A 267 -13.29 -15.80 5.67
C PRO A 267 -12.50 -15.90 6.98
N PRO A 268 -12.84 -15.11 8.03
CA PRO A 268 -12.02 -14.99 9.24
C PRO A 268 -11.62 -16.32 9.89
N ARG A 269 -12.51 -17.32 9.86
CA ARG A 269 -12.27 -18.66 10.44
C ARG A 269 -11.11 -19.43 9.80
N PHE A 270 -10.76 -19.12 8.55
CA PHE A 270 -9.68 -19.80 7.84
C PHE A 270 -8.34 -19.07 7.88
N ARG A 271 -8.31 -17.81 8.35
CA ARG A 271 -7.09 -16.99 8.33
C ARG A 271 -5.94 -17.55 9.16
N ALA A 272 -6.25 -18.31 10.22
CA ALA A 272 -5.25 -19.01 11.03
C ALA A 272 -4.71 -20.29 10.36
N LEU A 273 -5.43 -20.81 9.35
CA LEU A 273 -5.08 -22.05 8.63
C LEU A 273 -4.32 -21.79 7.33
N VAL A 274 -4.25 -20.53 6.88
CA VAL A 274 -3.54 -20.11 5.68
C VAL A 274 -2.47 -19.10 6.05
N ARG A 275 -1.23 -19.34 5.62
CA ARG A 275 -0.11 -18.43 5.87
C ARG A 275 -0.04 -17.35 4.78
N PRO A 276 -0.08 -16.04 5.11
CA PRO A 276 0.23 -15.01 4.13
C PRO A 276 1.74 -14.97 3.86
N LEU A 277 2.15 -14.90 2.60
CA LEU A 277 3.55 -14.66 2.24
C LEU A 277 3.93 -13.23 2.61
N ARG A 278 4.89 -13.09 3.52
CA ARG A 278 5.36 -11.79 4.00
C ARG A 278 6.64 -11.34 3.29
N PHE A 279 6.79 -10.02 3.21
CA PHE A 279 7.98 -9.35 2.69
C PHE A 279 8.48 -8.39 3.75
N GLU A 280 9.77 -8.45 4.04
CA GLU A 280 10.48 -7.38 4.73
C GLU A 280 10.67 -6.23 3.75
N ILE A 281 10.29 -5.03 4.16
CA ILE A 281 10.44 -3.82 3.35
C ILE A 281 11.68 -3.09 3.84
N ARG A 282 12.68 -2.99 2.97
CA ARG A 282 13.86 -2.15 3.22
C ARG A 282 13.76 -0.87 2.42
N VAL A 283 14.04 0.24 3.09
CA VAL A 283 14.17 1.56 2.45
C VAL A 283 15.51 2.13 2.83
N GLU A 284 16.32 2.43 1.82
CA GLU A 284 17.67 2.95 1.97
C GLU A 284 17.84 4.25 1.18
N PRO A 285 18.36 5.32 1.79
CA PRO A 285 18.64 5.51 3.23
C PRO A 285 17.38 5.41 4.13
N ASP A 286 17.52 5.40 5.46
CA ASP A 286 16.39 5.26 6.38
C ASP A 286 15.42 6.46 6.27
N LEU A 287 14.31 6.25 5.57
CA LEU A 287 13.30 7.29 5.33
C LEU A 287 12.60 7.76 6.60
N SER A 288 12.48 6.89 7.62
CA SER A 288 11.84 7.28 8.89
C SER A 288 12.71 8.28 9.65
N PHE A 289 14.04 8.16 9.55
CA PHE A 289 14.98 9.15 10.09
C PHE A 289 14.81 10.51 9.40
N GLU A 290 14.74 10.55 8.06
CA GLU A 290 14.51 11.81 7.33
C GLU A 290 13.17 12.46 7.70
N CYS A 291 12.11 11.66 7.88
CA CYS A 291 10.81 12.17 8.33
C CYS A 291 10.92 12.85 9.70
N VAL A 292 11.58 12.21 10.67
CA VAL A 292 11.74 12.75 12.03
C VAL A 292 12.57 14.04 12.00
N LYS A 293 13.72 14.02 11.33
CA LYS A 293 14.60 15.18 11.16
C LYS A 293 13.86 16.38 10.58
N ARG A 294 13.07 16.17 9.52
CA ARG A 294 12.34 17.25 8.83
C ARG A 294 11.15 17.78 9.63
N LEU A 295 10.48 16.94 10.40
CA LEU A 295 9.30 17.33 11.16
C LEU A 295 9.62 17.96 12.52
N PHE A 296 10.73 17.57 13.13
CA PHE A 296 11.07 17.93 14.51
C PHE A 296 12.42 18.64 14.67
N GLY A 297 13.26 18.71 13.62
CA GLY A 297 14.46 19.53 13.59
C GLY A 297 15.67 18.97 14.35
N ASN A 298 15.67 17.69 14.70
CA ASN A 298 16.81 17.00 15.33
C ASN A 298 17.82 16.50 14.31
#